data_AF-A0A6F8Z174-F1
#
_entry.id   AF-A0A6F8Z174-F1
#
_cell.length_a   1.000
_cell.length_b   1.000
_cell.length_c   1.000
_cell.angle_alpha   90.00
_cell.angle_beta   90.00
_cell.angle_gamma   90.00
#
_symmetry.space_group_name_H-M   'P 1'
#
loop_
_entity.id
_entity.type
_entity.pdbx_description
1 polymer ?
#
loop_
_entity_poly.entity_id
_entity_poly.type
_entity_poly.pdbx_seq_one_letter_code
_entity_poly.pdbx_strand_id
1 'polypeptide(L)'
;MLTADPTYWPQPEVSGETRPFWEACGRGEFLLQRCDGCGKFQYPYRGFCCHCWAGQPRDVPSTGRGTVWSYSVVRRNRSRDTAPSRTSSWSSSWRRASGSSPT
;
A
#
# COMPACT_ATOMS: atom_id res chain seq x y z
N MET A 1 10.49 -19.01 -26.41
CA MET A 1 10.65 -19.04 -24.94
C MET A 1 11.26 -17.71 -24.55
N LEU A 2 10.46 -16.77 -24.04
CA LEU A 2 10.93 -15.43 -23.68
C LEU A 2 11.84 -15.55 -22.44
N THR A 3 13.14 -15.35 -22.64
CA THR A 3 14.08 -15.08 -21.54
C THR A 3 13.74 -13.68 -21.01
N ALA A 4 13.12 -13.62 -19.83
CA ALA A 4 12.88 -12.35 -19.17
C ALA A 4 14.22 -11.63 -18.93
N ASP A 5 14.30 -10.37 -19.33
CA ASP A 5 15.42 -9.49 -19.05
C ASP A 5 15.61 -9.40 -17.52
N PRO A 6 16.81 -9.65 -16.98
CA PRO A 6 17.08 -9.61 -15.54
C PRO A 6 16.89 -8.21 -14.92
N THR A 7 16.61 -7.18 -15.73
CA THR A 7 16.26 -5.83 -15.26
C THR A 7 14.75 -5.55 -15.27
N TYR A 8 13.92 -6.48 -15.75
CA TYR A 8 12.47 -6.33 -15.81
C TYR A 8 11.83 -6.69 -14.46
N TRP A 9 11.49 -5.66 -13.67
CA TRP A 9 10.65 -5.84 -12.50
C TRP A 9 9.17 -5.93 -12.92
N PRO A 10 8.44 -6.99 -12.53
CA PRO A 10 7.03 -7.11 -12.88
C PRO A 10 6.27 -5.94 -12.24
N GLN A 11 5.66 -5.12 -13.09
CA GLN A 11 4.74 -4.09 -12.62
C GLN A 11 3.47 -4.76 -12.09
N PRO A 12 2.82 -4.17 -11.07
CA PRO A 12 1.51 -4.62 -10.65
C PRO A 12 0.54 -4.66 -11.85
N GLU A 13 -0.15 -5.77 -12.01
CA GLU A 13 -1.15 -5.90 -13.05
C GLU A 13 -2.38 -5.05 -12.70
N VAL A 14 -2.74 -4.13 -13.59
CA VAL A 14 -3.95 -3.31 -13.47
C VAL A 14 -5.12 -4.08 -14.07
N SER A 15 -5.87 -4.76 -13.21
CA SER A 15 -7.13 -5.40 -13.61
C SER A 15 -8.24 -4.35 -13.76
N GLY A 16 -9.31 -4.68 -14.50
CA GLY A 16 -10.48 -3.80 -14.61
C GLY A 16 -11.10 -3.46 -13.25
N GLU A 17 -11.03 -4.39 -12.29
CA GLU A 17 -11.48 -4.20 -10.92
C GLU A 17 -10.61 -3.18 -10.16
N THR A 18 -9.29 -3.27 -10.27
CA THR A 18 -8.35 -2.41 -9.52
C THR A 18 -8.05 -1.08 -10.22
N ARG A 19 -8.53 -0.87 -11.45
CA ARG A 19 -8.31 0.36 -12.22
C ARG A 19 -8.63 1.64 -11.43
N PRO A 20 -9.78 1.77 -10.71
CA PRO A 20 -10.07 2.99 -9.96
C PRO A 20 -9.02 3.30 -8.88
N PHE A 21 -8.52 2.26 -8.21
CA PHE A 21 -7.42 2.39 -7.24
C PHE A 21 -6.14 2.89 -7.89
N TRP A 22 -5.73 2.32 -9.02
CA TRP A 22 -4.50 2.71 -9.71
C TRP A 22 -4.58 4.11 -10.32
N GLU A 23 -5.74 4.51 -10.86
CA GLU A 23 -5.97 5.88 -11.34
C GLU A 23 -5.90 6.91 -10.20
N ALA A 24 -6.45 6.58 -9.03
CA ALA A 24 -6.34 7.43 -7.84
C ALA A 24 -4.89 7.53 -7.33
N CYS A 25 -4.16 6.42 -7.30
CA CYS A 25 -2.73 6.43 -7.00
C CYS A 25 -1.95 7.35 -7.96
N GLY A 26 -2.30 7.35 -9.25
CA GLY A 26 -1.74 8.27 -10.25
C GLY A 26 -2.00 9.76 -9.96
N ARG A 27 -3.05 10.07 -9.20
CA ARG A 27 -3.37 11.43 -8.70
C ARG A 27 -2.82 11.73 -7.30
N GLY A 28 -2.10 10.79 -6.68
CA GLY A 28 -1.64 10.93 -5.29
C GLY A 28 -2.74 10.73 -4.24
N GLU A 29 -3.86 10.11 -4.62
CA GLU A 29 -4.98 9.80 -3.72
C GLU A 29 -4.90 8.33 -3.29
N PHE A 30 -5.03 8.08 -1.98
CA PHE A 30 -5.15 6.72 -1.46
C PHE A 30 -6.62 6.40 -1.18
N LEU A 31 -7.21 5.49 -1.97
CA LEU A 31 -8.58 5.05 -1.79
C LEU A 31 -8.67 3.88 -0.81
N LEU A 32 -9.64 3.97 0.09
CA LEU A 32 -10.11 2.87 0.93
C LEU A 32 -11.54 2.52 0.52
N GLN A 33 -11.90 1.25 0.61
CA GLN A 33 -13.26 0.83 0.34
C GLN A 33 -14.06 0.76 1.62
N ARG A 34 -15.28 1.32 1.62
CA ARG A 34 -16.24 1.24 2.73
C ARG A 34 -17.53 0.56 2.28
N CYS A 35 -17.91 -0.52 2.96
CA CYS A 35 -19.16 -1.22 2.68
C CYS A 35 -20.37 -0.42 3.20
N ASP A 36 -21.41 -0.26 2.38
CA ASP A 36 -22.67 0.36 2.82
C ASP A 36 -23.53 -0.57 3.70
N GLY A 37 -23.42 -1.88 3.53
CA GLY A 37 -24.17 -2.86 4.32
C GLY A 37 -23.68 -3.00 5.76
N CYS A 38 -22.35 -3.11 5.97
CA CYS A 38 -21.78 -3.32 7.32
C CYS A 38 -20.95 -2.13 7.84
N GLY A 39 -20.79 -1.07 7.06
CA GLY A 39 -20.08 0.16 7.46
C GLY A 39 -18.55 0.03 7.59
N LYS A 40 -17.98 -1.17 7.45
CA LYS A 40 -16.56 -1.45 7.66
C LYS A 40 -15.71 -1.03 6.46
N PHE A 41 -14.48 -0.60 6.76
CA PHE A 41 -13.45 -0.37 5.76
C PHE A 41 -12.70 -1.66 5.41
N GLN A 42 -12.14 -1.72 4.21
CA GLN A 42 -11.30 -2.83 3.77
C GLN A 42 -10.14 -2.39 2.88
N TYR A 43 -9.10 -3.22 2.91
CA TYR A 43 -7.93 -3.20 2.03
C TYR A 43 -7.38 -4.65 1.99
N PRO A 44 -6.91 -5.18 0.85
CA PRO A 44 -6.75 -4.54 -0.47
C PRO A 44 -8.08 -4.35 -1.23
N TYR A 45 -8.03 -3.58 -2.32
CA TYR A 45 -9.17 -3.26 -3.18
C TYR A 45 -9.81 -4.52 -3.76
N ARG A 46 -11.14 -4.66 -3.61
CA ARG A 46 -11.94 -5.82 -4.02
C ARG A 46 -13.33 -5.43 -4.53
N GLY A 47 -13.93 -6.23 -5.41
CA GLY A 47 -15.29 -6.01 -5.94
C GLY A 47 -16.43 -6.26 -4.94
N PHE A 48 -16.13 -6.85 -3.78
CA PHE A 48 -17.11 -7.21 -2.74
C PHE A 48 -16.55 -6.98 -1.34
N CYS A 49 -17.44 -6.92 -0.34
CA CYS A 49 -17.08 -6.75 1.05
C CYS A 49 -16.51 -8.03 1.68
N CYS A 50 -15.29 -7.98 2.21
CA CYS A 50 -14.67 -9.13 2.90
C CYS A 50 -15.30 -9.48 4.26
N HIS A 51 -16.19 -8.63 4.77
CA HIS A 51 -16.83 -8.82 6.07
C HIS A 51 -18.24 -9.41 5.97
N CYS A 52 -19.04 -8.96 5.01
CA CYS A 52 -20.45 -9.37 4.86
C CYS A 52 -20.84 -9.84 3.47
N TRP A 53 -19.88 -9.90 2.52
CA TRP A 53 -20.08 -10.37 1.14
C TRP A 53 -21.06 -9.55 0.30
N ALA A 54 -21.52 -8.40 0.80
CA ALA A 54 -22.26 -7.43 -0.01
C ALA A 54 -21.38 -6.95 -1.19
N GLY A 55 -21.99 -6.82 -2.36
CA GLY A 55 -21.32 -6.32 -3.56
C GLY A 55 -21.02 -4.82 -3.48
N GLN A 56 -20.08 -4.38 -4.31
CA GLN A 56 -19.81 -2.97 -4.61
C GLN A 56 -19.59 -2.06 -3.38
N PRO A 57 -18.59 -2.33 -2.52
CA PRO A 57 -18.12 -1.33 -1.55
C PRO A 57 -17.79 -0.02 -2.26
N ARG A 58 -18.15 1.12 -1.67
CA ARG A 58 -17.84 2.43 -2.26
C ARG A 58 -16.42 2.87 -1.95
N ASP A 59 -15.85 3.64 -2.85
CA ASP A 59 -14.54 4.26 -2.64
C ASP A 59 -14.64 5.50 -1.75
N VAL A 60 -13.69 5.61 -0.82
CA VAL A 60 -13.56 6.73 0.10
C VAL A 60 -12.09 7.17 0.13
N PRO A 61 -11.79 8.44 -0.19
CA PRO A 61 -10.42 8.94 -0.11
C PRO A 61 -9.95 8.96 1.35
N SER A 62 -8.75 8.42 1.58
CA SER A 62 -8.08 8.53 2.86
C SER A 62 -7.64 9.97 3.11
N THR A 63 -7.62 10.38 4.37
CA THR A 63 -7.10 11.69 4.79
C THR A 63 -5.58 11.83 4.62
N GLY A 64 -4.87 10.76 4.27
CA GLY A 64 -3.41 10.72 4.22
C GLY A 64 -2.72 10.70 5.58
N ARG A 65 -3.49 10.62 6.69
CA ARG A 65 -2.98 10.57 8.06
C ARG A 65 -3.24 9.19 8.68
N GLY A 66 -2.33 8.75 9.54
CA GLY A 66 -2.45 7.50 10.29
C GLY A 66 -1.40 7.42 11.40
N THR A 67 -1.54 6.40 12.26
CA THR A 67 -0.58 6.10 13.33
C THR A 67 0.13 4.79 13.01
N VAL A 68 1.41 4.70 13.33
CA VAL A 68 2.17 3.45 13.19
C VAL A 68 1.60 2.43 14.17
N TRP A 69 0.98 1.37 13.64
CA TRP A 69 0.46 0.28 14.45
C TRP A 69 1.58 -0.66 14.92
N SER A 70 2.48 -1.01 14.00
CA SER A 70 3.67 -1.82 14.27
C SER A 70 4.71 -1.57 13.17
N TYR A 71 5.97 -1.89 13.44
CA TYR A 71 7.07 -1.77 12.48
C TYR A 71 8.12 -2.86 12.69
N SER A 72 8.83 -3.19 11.61
CA SER A 72 10.00 -4.07 11.63
C SER A 72 11.18 -3.42 10.91
N VAL A 73 12.41 -3.84 11.23
CA VAL A 73 13.63 -3.28 10.63
C VAL A 73 14.33 -4.35 9.81
N VAL A 74 14.36 -4.17 8.48
CA VAL A 74 15.10 -5.06 7.57
C VAL A 74 16.59 -4.69 7.61
N ARG A 75 17.40 -5.51 8.30
CA ARG A 75 18.86 -5.28 8.44
C ARG A 75 19.68 -5.77 7.26
N ARG A 76 19.22 -6.83 6.58
CA ARG A 76 19.84 -7.38 5.38
C ARG A 76 18.74 -7.74 4.40
N ASN A 77 18.68 -7.00 3.30
CA ASN A 77 17.83 -7.39 2.19
C ASN A 77 18.53 -8.52 1.42
N ARG A 78 17.88 -9.68 1.31
CA ARG A 78 18.40 -10.83 0.57
C ARG A 78 17.93 -10.86 -0.89
N SER A 79 17.09 -9.93 -1.33
CA SER A 79 16.81 -9.81 -2.75
C SER A 79 18.09 -9.35 -3.46
N ARG A 80 18.47 -10.10 -4.50
CA ARG A 80 19.64 -9.80 -5.34
C ARG A 80 19.45 -8.49 -6.14
N ASP A 81 18.22 -7.98 -6.16
CA ASP A 81 17.74 -6.91 -7.03
C ASP A 81 17.63 -5.54 -6.33
N THR A 82 18.62 -5.19 -5.51
CA THR A 82 18.83 -3.80 -5.09
C THR A 82 19.92 -3.15 -5.95
N ALA A 83 19.74 -3.20 -7.27
CA ALA A 83 20.48 -2.31 -8.15
C ALA A 83 20.00 -0.86 -7.91
N PRO A 84 20.89 0.11 -7.67
CA PRO A 84 20.50 1.49 -7.41
C PRO A 84 20.10 2.18 -8.72
N SER A 85 18.91 1.92 -9.24
CA SER A 85 18.29 2.79 -10.25
C SER A 85 17.28 3.71 -9.55
N ARG A 86 17.75 4.93 -9.27
CA ARG A 86 17.08 6.01 -8.52
C ARG A 86 16.96 5.73 -7.03
N THR A 87 18.02 6.10 -6.30
CA THR A 87 17.94 6.52 -4.91
C THR A 87 16.83 7.56 -4.75
N SER A 88 15.59 7.14 -4.47
CA SER A 88 14.74 7.94 -3.61
C SER A 88 15.43 7.89 -2.26
N SER A 89 16.15 8.96 -1.95
CA SER A 89 16.71 9.25 -0.64
C SER A 89 15.55 9.25 0.36
N TRP A 90 15.17 8.08 0.85
CA TRP A 90 14.49 7.93 2.13
C TRP A 90 15.57 8.06 3.19
N SER A 91 16.11 9.27 3.29
CA SER A 91 16.97 9.66 4.39
C SER A 91 16.20 9.44 5.68
N SER A 92 16.80 8.65 6.52
CA SER A 92 16.54 8.40 7.93
C SER A 92 16.24 9.68 8.72
N SER A 93 15.06 10.28 8.54
CA SER A 93 14.59 11.42 9.33
C SER A 93 13.29 11.11 10.04
N TRP A 94 13.15 9.87 10.53
CA TRP A 94 12.24 9.60 11.63
C TRP A 94 12.96 9.98 12.93
N ARG A 95 12.83 11.26 13.30
CA ARG A 95 13.22 11.74 14.62
C ARG A 95 12.35 10.97 15.62
N ARG A 96 12.97 10.11 16.42
CA ARG A 96 12.35 9.39 17.54
C ARG A 96 11.59 10.41 18.38
N ALA A 97 10.25 10.38 18.39
CA ALA A 97 9.50 11.11 19.40
C ALA A 97 9.86 10.44 20.73
N SER A 98 10.68 11.11 21.54
CA SER A 98 11.06 10.68 22.87
C SER A 98 9.84 10.78 23.78
N GLY A 99 9.01 9.72 23.79
CA GLY A 99 8.08 9.46 24.87
C GLY A 99 8.83 8.71 25.97
N SER A 100 9.09 9.38 27.08
CA SER A 100 9.62 8.81 28.32
C SER A 100 8.72 7.68 28.83
N SER A 101 9.30 6.52 29.10
CA SER A 101 8.67 5.40 29.80
C SER A 101 8.21 5.83 31.20
N PRO A 102 6.98 5.50 31.65
CA PRO A 102 6.66 5.55 33.07
C PRO A 102 7.28 4.35 33.79
N THR A 103 7.88 4.64 34.93
CA THR A 103 8.42 3.69 35.94
C THR A 103 7.37 2.76 36.49
#